data_AF-A0A087U779-F1
#
_entry.id   AF-A0A087U779-F1
#
_cell.length_a   1.000
_cell.length_b   1.000
_cell.length_c   1.000
_cell.angle_alpha   90.00
_cell.angle_beta   90.00
_cell.angle_gamma   90.00
#
_symmetry.space_group_name_H-M   'P 1'
#
loop_
_entity.id
_entity.type
_entity.pdbx_description
1 polymer ?
#
loop_
_entity_poly.entity_id
_entity_poly.type
_entity_poly.pdbx_seq_one_letter_code
_entity_poly.pdbx_strand_id
1 'polypeptide(L)'
;MDTDDSEVTLEKIEEEMIAEAYGEEDSDEEGEILDLEALRNLSIAKQDKGEKNKPDEVMESNMDSMEWKLEVERVMPLLKITVRNDSRDWRSHLDQIHQHRKNIEETLTTTRQQLDKLHLEISRSLEKIGSREKYLNSQLEQLILEYRTAQDQLAQVREQYKSVSGGVTERSRTLSQITEELDQVKQEMEERGSNMTDGKPLVNIRKALSKLKVELSQMDVRIGVASHTLLQAKLKEKGNLQRAINNPPTLNSFATIF
;
A
#
# COMPACT_ATOMS: atom_id res chain seq x y z
N MET A 1 2.60 -3.83 -32.19
CA MET A 1 1.17 -3.61 -31.88
C MET A 1 0.56 -4.97 -32.05
N ASP A 2 0.66 -5.79 -31.00
CA ASP A 2 0.06 -7.12 -30.93
C ASP A 2 -0.64 -7.17 -29.58
N THR A 3 -1.95 -7.34 -29.68
CA THR A 3 -2.95 -7.28 -28.62
C THR A 3 -2.86 -8.53 -27.75
N ASP A 4 -2.60 -8.32 -26.47
CA ASP A 4 -2.73 -9.32 -25.41
C ASP A 4 -4.22 -9.56 -25.14
N ASP A 5 -4.84 -10.37 -25.99
CA ASP A 5 -6.28 -10.66 -26.00
C ASP A 5 -6.57 -11.99 -25.29
N SER A 6 -6.13 -12.13 -24.04
CA SER A 6 -6.48 -13.29 -23.21
C SER A 6 -6.57 -13.00 -21.70
N GLU A 7 -7.07 -11.82 -21.33
CA GLU A 7 -7.53 -11.60 -19.96
C GLU A 7 -8.93 -12.19 -19.79
N VAL A 8 -8.99 -13.46 -19.38
CA VAL A 8 -10.24 -14.10 -18.95
C VAL A 8 -10.64 -13.51 -17.61
N THR A 9 -11.60 -12.58 -17.62
CA THR A 9 -12.13 -11.98 -16.40
C THR A 9 -12.97 -12.99 -15.63
N LEU A 10 -12.92 -12.92 -14.30
CA LEU A 10 -13.65 -13.80 -13.38
C LEU A 10 -15.16 -13.84 -13.69
N GLU A 11 -15.68 -12.73 -14.19
CA GLU A 11 -17.06 -12.53 -14.62
C GLU A 11 -17.44 -13.43 -15.81
N LYS A 12 -16.49 -13.71 -16.72
CA LYS A 12 -16.70 -14.57 -17.89
C LYS A 12 -16.72 -16.06 -17.53
N ILE A 13 -15.95 -16.45 -16.52
CA ILE A 13 -15.98 -17.81 -15.94
C ILE A 13 -17.28 -18.03 -15.18
N GLU A 14 -17.76 -17.01 -14.46
CA GLU A 14 -19.03 -17.08 -13.74
C GLU A 14 -20.22 -17.17 -14.70
N GLU A 15 -20.19 -16.42 -15.81
CA GLU A 15 -21.20 -16.48 -16.88
C GLU A 15 -21.20 -17.83 -17.63
N GLU A 16 -20.03 -18.42 -17.91
CA GLU A 16 -19.91 -19.74 -18.54
C GLU A 16 -20.37 -20.88 -17.60
N MET A 17 -20.08 -20.77 -16.30
CA MET A 17 -20.52 -21.74 -15.28
C MET A 17 -22.04 -21.64 -15.03
N ILE A 18 -22.64 -20.46 -15.20
CA ILE A 18 -24.10 -20.28 -15.18
C ILE A 18 -24.74 -20.84 -16.46
N ALA A 19 -24.11 -20.67 -17.62
CA ALA A 19 -24.61 -21.24 -18.88
C ALA A 19 -24.56 -22.78 -18.88
N GLU A 20 -23.55 -23.40 -18.26
CA GLU A 20 -23.50 -24.87 -18.05
C GLU A 20 -24.51 -25.36 -17.00
N ALA A 21 -24.79 -24.58 -15.95
CA ALA A 21 -25.71 -24.99 -14.89
C ALA A 21 -27.20 -24.87 -15.27
N TYR A 22 -27.52 -24.04 -16.26
CA TYR A 22 -28.89 -23.77 -16.73
C TYR A 22 -29.11 -24.08 -18.22
N GLY A 23 -28.14 -24.69 -18.89
CA GLY A 23 -28.28 -25.18 -20.25
C GLY A 23 -29.24 -26.37 -20.29
N GLU A 24 -30.41 -26.15 -20.88
CA GLU A 24 -31.45 -27.16 -21.09
C GLU A 24 -30.90 -28.39 -21.84
N GLU A 25 -30.67 -29.49 -21.12
CA GLU A 25 -30.73 -30.83 -21.68
C GLU A 25 -32.18 -31.33 -21.59
N ASP A 26 -33.04 -30.84 -22.48
CA ASP A 26 -34.31 -31.49 -22.81
C ASP A 26 -33.98 -32.81 -23.55
N SER A 27 -33.70 -33.85 -22.78
CA SER A 27 -33.68 -35.23 -23.27
C SER A 27 -35.08 -35.80 -23.12
N ASP A 28 -35.94 -35.50 -24.11
CA ASP A 28 -37.23 -36.15 -24.33
C ASP A 28 -37.03 -37.65 -24.64
N GLU A 29 -36.85 -38.46 -23.60
CA GLU A 29 -37.09 -39.91 -23.67
C GLU A 29 -37.99 -40.30 -22.50
N GLU A 30 -39.21 -39.77 -22.54
CA GLU A 30 -40.33 -40.14 -21.70
C GLU A 30 -40.72 -41.60 -22.04
N GLY A 31 -40.03 -42.55 -21.39
CA GLY A 31 -40.43 -43.95 -21.40
C GLY A 31 -41.84 -44.08 -20.83
N GLU A 32 -42.78 -44.54 -21.64
CA GLU A 32 -44.17 -44.83 -21.29
C GLU A 32 -44.22 -45.70 -20.02
N ILE A 33 -44.44 -45.06 -18.86
CA ILE A 33 -44.65 -45.73 -17.58
C ILE A 33 -45.95 -46.52 -17.71
N LEU A 34 -45.82 -47.85 -17.82
CA LEU A 34 -46.94 -48.76 -17.84
C LEU A 34 -47.71 -48.62 -16.51
N ASP A 35 -48.90 -48.01 -16.57
CA ASP A 35 -49.76 -47.81 -15.40
C ASP A 35 -50.29 -49.15 -14.87
N LEU A 36 -49.63 -49.66 -13.84
CA LEU A 36 -49.97 -50.90 -13.15
C LEU A 36 -51.37 -50.83 -12.48
N GLU A 37 -51.87 -49.64 -12.20
CA GLU A 37 -53.17 -49.43 -11.58
C GLU A 37 -54.32 -49.60 -12.59
N ALA A 38 -54.12 -49.18 -13.85
CA ALA A 38 -55.04 -49.43 -14.95
C ALA A 38 -55.21 -50.93 -15.25
N LEU A 39 -54.13 -51.71 -15.21
CA LEU A 39 -54.17 -53.17 -15.41
C LEU A 39 -54.89 -53.89 -14.26
N ARG A 40 -54.70 -53.43 -13.02
CA ARG A 40 -55.39 -53.96 -11.84
C ARG A 40 -56.91 -53.70 -11.91
N ASN A 41 -57.31 -52.52 -12.36
CA ASN A 41 -58.72 -52.17 -12.52
C ASN A 41 -59.40 -52.98 -13.63
N LEU A 42 -58.67 -53.31 -14.72
CA LEU A 42 -59.16 -54.20 -15.78
C LEU A 42 -59.33 -55.66 -15.31
N SER A 43 -58.45 -56.12 -14.41
CA SER A 43 -58.56 -57.44 -13.77
C SER A 43 -59.80 -57.53 -12.87
N ILE A 44 -60.09 -56.48 -12.11
CA ILE A 44 -61.25 -56.42 -11.21
C ILE A 44 -62.55 -56.35 -12.02
N ALA A 45 -62.58 -55.56 -13.10
CA ALA A 45 -63.74 -55.47 -13.99
C ALA A 45 -64.08 -56.80 -14.71
N LYS A 46 -63.10 -57.68 -14.91
CA LYS A 46 -63.32 -59.03 -15.47
C LYS A 46 -63.80 -60.06 -14.45
N GLN A 47 -63.60 -59.84 -13.15
CA GLN A 47 -64.10 -60.74 -12.10
C GLN A 47 -65.61 -60.59 -11.82
N ASP A 48 -66.22 -59.47 -12.22
CA ASP A 48 -67.64 -59.19 -11.96
C ASP A 48 -68.61 -59.75 -13.02
N LYS A 49 -68.08 -60.25 -14.15
CA LYS A 49 -68.82 -61.16 -15.03
C LYS A 49 -68.62 -62.59 -14.56
N GLY A 50 -69.24 -62.89 -13.42
CA GLY A 50 -69.40 -64.24 -12.91
C GLY A 50 -70.32 -65.08 -13.79
N GLU A 51 -69.86 -65.47 -14.98
CA GLU A 51 -70.26 -66.76 -15.53
C GLU A 51 -69.52 -67.83 -14.73
N LYS A 52 -70.16 -68.24 -13.63
CA LYS A 52 -69.90 -69.53 -13.00
C LYS A 52 -70.28 -70.60 -14.01
N ASN A 53 -69.42 -70.84 -14.98
CA ASN A 53 -69.38 -72.12 -15.68
C ASN A 53 -69.02 -73.13 -14.60
N LYS A 54 -70.06 -73.78 -14.07
CA LYS A 54 -69.94 -75.05 -13.36
C LYS A 54 -68.93 -75.88 -14.17
N PRO A 55 -67.91 -76.50 -13.55
CA PRO A 55 -67.19 -77.53 -14.28
C PRO A 55 -68.25 -78.53 -14.73
N ASP A 56 -68.26 -78.80 -16.03
CA ASP A 56 -69.11 -79.80 -16.65
C ASP A 56 -69.20 -81.01 -15.74
N GLU A 57 -70.44 -81.39 -15.43
CA GLU A 57 -70.83 -82.72 -14.99
C GLU A 57 -69.87 -83.72 -15.64
N VAL A 58 -69.07 -84.42 -14.82
CA VAL A 58 -67.96 -85.26 -15.27
C VAL A 58 -68.39 -86.02 -16.52
N MET A 59 -67.89 -85.61 -17.68
CA MET A 59 -68.08 -86.36 -18.92
C MET A 59 -67.43 -87.71 -18.68
N GLU A 60 -68.24 -88.71 -18.31
CA GLU A 60 -67.81 -90.09 -18.26
C GLU A 60 -67.46 -90.49 -19.69
N SER A 61 -66.18 -90.38 -20.03
CA SER A 61 -65.64 -90.84 -21.28
C SER A 61 -65.87 -92.34 -21.33
N ASN A 62 -66.83 -92.79 -22.15
CA ASN A 62 -66.99 -94.20 -22.51
C ASN A 62 -65.88 -94.61 -23.51
N MET A 63 -64.66 -94.18 -23.23
CA MET A 63 -63.50 -94.29 -24.11
C MET A 63 -62.64 -95.43 -23.60
N ASP A 64 -62.39 -96.40 -24.48
CA ASP A 64 -61.61 -97.58 -24.18
C ASP A 64 -60.22 -97.20 -23.66
N SER A 65 -59.73 -97.92 -22.65
CA SER A 65 -58.41 -97.67 -22.04
C SER A 65 -57.30 -97.71 -23.08
N MET A 66 -57.49 -98.52 -24.13
CA MET A 66 -56.58 -98.62 -25.27
C MET A 66 -56.60 -97.35 -26.15
N GLU A 67 -57.78 -96.80 -26.46
CA GLU A 67 -57.91 -95.56 -27.24
C GLU A 67 -57.34 -94.36 -26.48
N TRP A 68 -57.58 -94.27 -25.17
CA TRP A 68 -56.98 -93.23 -24.34
C TRP A 68 -55.46 -93.33 -24.31
N LYS A 69 -54.91 -94.55 -24.23
CA LYS A 69 -53.46 -94.75 -24.27
C LYS A 69 -52.86 -94.35 -25.61
N LEU A 70 -53.52 -94.68 -26.72
CA LEU A 70 -53.09 -94.28 -28.06
C LEU A 70 -53.15 -92.76 -28.24
N GLU A 71 -54.18 -92.10 -27.70
CA GLU A 71 -54.31 -90.65 -27.71
C GLU A 71 -53.23 -89.98 -26.85
N VAL A 72 -52.92 -90.53 -25.67
CA VAL A 72 -51.82 -90.08 -24.82
C VAL A 72 -50.48 -90.26 -25.54
N GLU A 73 -50.22 -91.39 -26.19
CA GLU A 73 -49.00 -91.61 -26.97
C GLU A 73 -48.91 -90.67 -28.19
N ARG A 74 -50.05 -90.30 -28.78
CA ARG A 74 -50.14 -89.32 -29.88
C ARG A 74 -49.88 -87.88 -29.42
N VAL A 75 -50.39 -87.51 -28.24
CA VAL A 75 -50.31 -86.13 -27.71
C VAL A 75 -49.07 -85.93 -26.84
N MET A 76 -48.45 -86.99 -26.33
CA MET A 76 -47.20 -86.93 -25.54
C MET A 76 -46.06 -86.18 -26.27
N PRO A 77 -45.81 -86.37 -27.58
CA PRO A 77 -44.85 -85.57 -28.32
C PRO A 77 -45.23 -84.09 -28.45
N LEU A 78 -46.54 -83.77 -28.49
CA LEU A 78 -47.06 -82.40 -28.59
C LEU A 78 -46.99 -81.66 -27.24
N LEU A 79 -47.08 -82.39 -26.13
CA LEU A 79 -46.93 -81.87 -24.75
C LEU A 79 -45.48 -81.84 -24.28
N LYS A 80 -44.55 -82.46 -25.02
CA LYS A 80 -43.13 -82.40 -24.73
C LYS A 80 -42.63 -81.00 -25.08
N ILE A 81 -42.77 -80.08 -24.14
CA ILE A 81 -42.18 -78.75 -24.20
C ILE A 81 -40.67 -78.95 -24.16
N THR A 82 -40.05 -79.08 -25.34
CA THR A 82 -38.61 -78.92 -25.47
C THR A 82 -38.32 -77.45 -25.25
N VAL A 83 -37.97 -77.08 -24.01
CA VAL A 83 -37.42 -75.76 -23.70
C VAL A 83 -36.10 -75.65 -24.47
N ARG A 84 -36.16 -75.07 -25.67
CA ARG A 84 -34.96 -74.66 -26.40
C ARG A 84 -34.38 -73.51 -25.59
N ASN A 85 -33.11 -73.63 -25.22
CA ASN A 85 -32.33 -72.59 -24.56
C ASN A 85 -32.13 -71.42 -25.54
N ASP A 86 -33.20 -70.68 -25.80
CA ASP A 86 -33.22 -69.54 -26.69
C ASP A 86 -32.86 -68.28 -25.88
N SER A 87 -32.17 -67.32 -26.51
CA SER A 87 -31.74 -66.07 -25.86
C SER A 87 -32.90 -65.13 -25.48
N ARG A 88 -34.15 -65.62 -25.60
CA ARG A 88 -35.41 -65.00 -25.20
C ARG A 88 -36.05 -65.72 -24.01
N ASP A 89 -35.39 -66.71 -23.43
CA ASP A 89 -35.85 -67.36 -22.20
C ASP A 89 -35.64 -66.41 -21.02
N TRP A 90 -36.75 -65.93 -20.47
CA TRP A 90 -36.78 -65.08 -19.29
C TRP A 90 -36.07 -65.73 -18.09
N ARG A 91 -35.95 -67.06 -18.04
CA ARG A 91 -35.19 -67.77 -17.01
C ARG A 91 -33.69 -67.49 -17.10
N SER A 92 -33.13 -67.49 -18.31
CA SER A 92 -31.73 -67.14 -18.56
C SER A 92 -31.48 -65.66 -18.21
N HIS A 93 -32.41 -64.77 -18.56
CA HIS A 93 -32.32 -63.37 -18.15
C HIS A 93 -32.44 -63.17 -16.64
N LEU A 94 -33.30 -63.93 -15.95
CA LEU A 94 -33.42 -63.89 -14.50
C LEU A 94 -32.13 -64.36 -13.80
N ASP A 95 -31.54 -65.45 -14.30
CA ASP A 95 -30.25 -65.94 -13.79
C ASP A 95 -29.12 -64.93 -14.06
N GLN A 96 -29.12 -64.28 -15.23
CA GLN A 96 -28.19 -63.19 -15.55
C GLN A 96 -28.39 -61.98 -14.61
N ILE A 97 -29.63 -61.59 -14.31
CA ILE A 97 -29.94 -60.49 -13.38
C ILE A 97 -29.44 -60.83 -11.96
N HIS A 98 -29.65 -62.06 -11.49
CA HIS A 98 -29.10 -62.50 -10.20
C HIS A 98 -27.58 -62.47 -10.18
N GLN A 99 -26.93 -62.90 -11.27
CA GLN A 99 -25.47 -62.85 -11.40
C GLN A 99 -24.96 -61.41 -11.43
N HIS A 100 -25.58 -60.52 -12.20
CA HIS A 100 -25.22 -59.10 -12.23
C HIS A 100 -25.44 -58.43 -10.88
N ARG A 101 -26.55 -58.70 -10.20
CA ARG A 101 -26.80 -58.21 -8.84
C ARG A 101 -25.70 -58.64 -7.88
N LYS A 102 -25.32 -59.92 -7.90
CA LYS A 102 -24.24 -60.43 -7.06
C LYS A 102 -22.91 -59.74 -7.37
N ASN A 103 -22.57 -59.59 -8.65
CA ASN A 103 -21.35 -58.89 -9.07
C ASN A 103 -21.36 -57.40 -8.67
N ILE A 104 -22.51 -56.74 -8.75
CA ILE A 104 -22.68 -55.33 -8.32
C ILE A 104 -22.50 -55.24 -6.80
N GLU A 105 -23.08 -56.15 -6.03
CA GLU A 105 -22.94 -56.18 -4.57
C GLU A 105 -21.47 -56.41 -4.17
N GLU A 106 -20.76 -57.33 -4.83
CA GLU A 106 -19.33 -57.60 -4.60
C GLU A 106 -18.44 -56.40 -4.98
N THR A 107 -18.71 -55.75 -6.12
CA THR A 107 -17.93 -54.57 -6.53
C THR A 107 -18.24 -53.37 -5.63
N LEU A 108 -19.49 -53.14 -5.27
CA LEU A 108 -19.92 -52.04 -4.39
C LEU A 108 -19.36 -52.20 -2.96
N THR A 109 -19.35 -53.42 -2.42
CA THR A 109 -18.74 -53.68 -1.11
C THR A 109 -17.23 -53.46 -1.16
N THR A 110 -16.56 -53.87 -2.23
CA THR A 110 -15.12 -53.65 -2.41
C THR A 110 -14.77 -52.16 -2.56
N THR A 111 -15.49 -51.42 -3.40
CA THR A 111 -15.24 -49.99 -3.62
C THR A 111 -15.56 -49.18 -2.36
N ARG A 112 -16.63 -49.52 -1.64
CA ARG A 112 -16.95 -48.92 -0.34
C ARG A 112 -15.82 -49.11 0.67
N GLN A 113 -15.28 -50.32 0.79
CA GLN A 113 -14.14 -50.57 1.68
C GLN A 113 -12.89 -49.78 1.29
N GLN A 114 -12.60 -49.66 0.00
CA GLN A 114 -11.49 -48.85 -0.50
C GLN A 114 -11.70 -47.36 -0.18
N LEU A 115 -12.92 -46.85 -0.38
CA LEU A 115 -13.26 -45.47 -0.06
C LEU A 115 -13.17 -45.19 1.44
N ASP A 116 -13.70 -46.09 2.28
CA ASP A 116 -13.62 -45.97 3.74
C ASP A 116 -12.15 -45.96 4.22
N LYS A 117 -11.30 -46.80 3.60
CA LYS A 117 -9.86 -46.82 3.90
C LYS A 117 -9.19 -45.50 3.51
N LEU A 118 -9.46 -44.98 2.30
CA LEU A 118 -8.93 -43.70 1.84
C LEU A 118 -9.39 -42.56 2.74
N HIS A 119 -10.67 -42.53 3.11
CA HIS A 119 -11.22 -41.54 4.03
C HIS A 119 -10.47 -41.57 5.36
N LEU A 120 -10.26 -42.75 5.94
CA LEU A 120 -9.56 -42.91 7.22
C LEU A 120 -8.08 -42.53 7.14
N GLU A 121 -7.41 -42.83 6.02
CA GLU A 121 -6.03 -42.40 5.75
C GLU A 121 -5.94 -40.87 5.61
N ILE A 122 -6.86 -40.25 4.86
CA ILE A 122 -6.95 -38.80 4.69
C ILE A 122 -7.22 -38.12 6.04
N SER A 123 -8.20 -38.57 6.82
CA SER A 123 -8.48 -38.02 8.16
C SER A 123 -7.25 -38.08 9.06
N ARG A 124 -6.55 -39.23 9.08
CA ARG A 124 -5.34 -39.40 9.89
C ARG A 124 -4.21 -38.49 9.42
N SER A 125 -4.07 -38.27 8.10
CA SER A 125 -3.09 -37.33 7.55
C SER A 125 -3.42 -35.87 7.91
N LEU A 126 -4.69 -35.49 7.87
CA LEU A 126 -5.16 -34.15 8.24
C LEU A 126 -4.93 -33.88 9.73
N GLU A 127 -5.21 -34.84 10.61
CA GLU A 127 -4.88 -34.73 12.04
C GLU A 127 -3.37 -34.56 12.28
N LYS A 128 -2.55 -35.29 11.52
CA LYS A 128 -1.09 -35.16 11.58
C LYS A 128 -0.63 -33.80 11.07
N ILE A 129 -1.22 -33.27 10.01
CA ILE A 129 -0.94 -31.92 9.51
C ILE A 129 -1.36 -30.89 10.56
N GLY A 130 -2.59 -30.96 11.07
CA GLY A 130 -3.09 -30.02 12.07
C GLY A 130 -2.29 -30.03 13.37
N SER A 131 -1.80 -31.19 13.82
CA SER A 131 -0.89 -31.26 14.98
C SER A 131 0.50 -30.67 14.67
N ARG A 132 1.03 -30.88 13.46
CA ARG A 132 2.28 -30.27 12.98
C ARG A 132 2.17 -28.76 12.88
N GLU A 133 1.05 -28.25 12.36
CA GLU A 133 0.75 -26.82 12.25
C GLU A 133 0.63 -26.18 13.63
N LYS A 134 -0.13 -26.78 14.56
CA LYS A 134 -0.21 -26.29 15.94
C LYS A 134 1.17 -26.22 16.60
N TYR A 135 1.99 -27.26 16.41
CA TYR A 135 3.37 -27.27 16.93
C TYR A 135 4.21 -26.17 16.30
N LEU A 136 4.19 -26.03 14.96
CA LEU A 136 4.96 -25.01 14.26
C LEU A 136 4.51 -23.59 14.62
N ASN A 137 3.21 -23.35 14.73
CA ASN A 137 2.66 -22.08 15.17
C ASN A 137 3.12 -21.76 16.60
N SER A 138 3.10 -22.72 17.53
CA SER A 138 3.56 -22.48 18.90
C SER A 138 5.04 -22.08 18.97
N GLN A 139 5.89 -22.63 18.09
CA GLN A 139 7.30 -22.27 18.00
C GLN A 139 7.50 -20.90 17.34
N LEU A 140 6.77 -20.61 16.25
CA LEU A 140 6.88 -19.34 15.54
C LEU A 140 6.29 -18.17 16.33
N GLU A 141 5.26 -18.40 17.15
CA GLU A 141 4.61 -17.34 17.92
C GLU A 141 5.58 -16.66 18.90
N GLN A 142 6.42 -17.45 19.57
CA GLN A 142 7.49 -16.90 20.42
C GLN A 142 8.52 -16.12 19.61
N LEU A 143 8.96 -16.65 18.47
CA LEU A 143 9.95 -15.98 17.62
C LEU A 143 9.41 -14.68 17.03
N ILE A 144 8.13 -14.64 16.65
CA ILE A 144 7.44 -13.43 16.18
C ILE A 144 7.33 -12.41 17.30
N LEU A 145 7.03 -12.84 18.52
CA LEU A 145 6.99 -11.97 19.70
C LEU A 145 8.37 -11.36 19.97
N GLU A 146 9.42 -12.17 19.98
CA GLU A 146 10.80 -11.72 20.13
C GLU A 146 11.17 -10.71 19.03
N TYR A 147 10.85 -11.01 17.77
CA TYR A 147 11.09 -10.10 16.65
C TYR A 147 10.37 -8.75 16.83
N ARG A 148 9.10 -8.77 17.26
CA ARG A 148 8.34 -7.54 17.55
C ARG A 148 8.99 -6.73 18.68
N THR A 149 9.35 -7.38 19.78
CA THR A 149 10.00 -6.69 20.90
C THR A 149 11.37 -6.11 20.50
N ALA A 150 12.15 -6.81 19.70
CA ALA A 150 13.42 -6.30 19.17
C ALA A 150 13.21 -5.12 18.21
N GLN A 151 12.15 -5.16 17.38
CA GLN A 151 11.77 -4.06 16.50
C GLN A 151 11.36 -2.81 17.28
N ASP A 152 10.57 -2.98 18.35
CA ASP A 152 10.16 -1.88 19.23
C ASP A 152 11.36 -1.26 19.96
N GLN A 153 12.27 -2.09 20.48
CA GLN A 153 13.52 -1.63 21.09
C GLN A 153 14.38 -0.84 20.09
N LEU A 154 14.49 -1.32 18.85
CA LEU A 154 15.23 -0.64 17.80
C LEU A 154 14.58 0.70 17.43
N ALA A 155 13.24 0.77 17.35
CA ALA A 155 12.52 2.01 17.14
C ALA A 155 12.75 3.00 18.29
N GLN A 156 12.72 2.53 19.54
CA GLN A 156 13.01 3.35 20.72
C GLN A 156 14.43 3.91 20.69
N VAL A 157 15.43 3.08 20.40
CA VAL A 157 16.84 3.52 20.31
C VAL A 157 17.05 4.50 19.16
N ARG A 158 16.40 4.30 18.01
CA ARG A 158 16.45 5.26 16.89
C ARG A 158 15.89 6.63 17.26
N GLU A 159 14.77 6.66 17.99
CA GLU A 159 14.18 7.93 18.45
C GLU A 159 15.05 8.61 19.51
N GLN A 160 15.63 7.84 20.45
CA GLN A 160 16.61 8.36 21.40
C GLN A 160 17.85 8.91 20.69
N TYR A 161 18.37 8.21 19.68
CA TYR A 161 19.51 8.69 18.90
C TYR A 161 19.16 9.98 18.16
N LYS A 162 17.98 10.06 17.53
CA LYS A 162 17.51 11.25 16.81
C LYS A 162 17.36 12.45 17.75
N SER A 163 16.75 12.26 18.92
CA SER A 163 16.59 13.33 19.92
C SER A 163 17.93 13.80 20.48
N VAL A 164 18.84 12.89 20.84
CA VAL A 164 20.20 13.24 21.29
C VAL A 164 20.99 13.93 20.19
N SER A 165 20.95 13.43 18.96
CA SER A 165 21.62 14.05 17.81
C SER A 165 21.09 15.46 17.55
N GLY A 166 19.77 15.67 17.66
CA GLY A 166 19.15 17.00 17.60
C GLY A 166 19.69 17.93 18.69
N GLY A 167 19.74 17.46 19.95
CA GLY A 167 20.31 18.21 21.06
C GLY A 167 21.79 18.55 20.90
N VAL A 168 22.60 17.65 20.30
CA VAL A 168 24.00 17.93 19.96
C VAL A 168 24.11 19.02 18.90
N THR A 169 23.28 18.98 17.85
CA THR A 169 23.28 20.03 16.82
C THR A 169 22.84 21.39 17.37
N GLU A 170 21.85 21.42 18.27
CA GLU A 170 21.41 22.64 18.93
C GLU A 170 22.51 23.21 19.83
N ARG A 171 23.15 22.38 20.67
CA ARG A 171 24.28 22.79 21.51
C ARG A 171 25.48 23.25 20.69
N SER A 172 25.75 22.61 19.56
CA SER A 172 26.80 23.05 18.63
C SER A 172 26.47 24.43 18.07
N ARG A 173 25.21 24.70 17.72
CA ARG A 173 24.76 25.99 17.22
C ARG A 173 24.87 27.08 18.30
N THR A 174 24.45 26.80 19.53
CA THR A 174 24.59 27.76 20.63
C THR A 174 26.05 28.04 20.98
N LEU A 175 26.93 27.02 20.94
CA LEU A 175 28.36 27.22 21.11
C LEU A 175 28.97 28.09 20.01
N SER A 176 28.60 27.89 18.74
CA SER A 176 29.04 28.76 17.64
C SER A 176 28.59 30.20 17.85
N GLN A 177 27.34 30.41 18.27
CA GLN A 177 26.81 31.75 18.56
C GLN A 177 27.57 32.42 19.72
N ILE A 178 27.77 31.72 20.84
CA ILE A 178 28.54 32.25 21.98
C ILE A 178 29.99 32.55 21.59
N THR A 179 30.58 31.74 20.71
CA THR A 179 31.94 31.97 20.20
C THR A 179 32.00 33.23 19.34
N GLU A 180 31.00 33.46 18.48
CA GLU A 180 30.89 34.67 17.67
C GLU A 180 30.68 35.92 18.54
N GLU A 181 29.80 35.84 19.55
CA GLU A 181 29.60 36.91 20.53
C GLU A 181 30.90 37.20 21.31
N LEU A 182 31.65 36.16 21.70
CA LEU A 182 32.93 36.32 22.37
C LEU A 182 33.97 37.01 21.48
N ASP A 183 34.05 36.64 20.20
CA ASP A 183 34.98 37.25 19.26
C ASP A 183 34.58 38.69 18.93
N GLN A 184 33.28 39.01 18.88
CA GLN A 184 32.80 40.38 18.78
C GLN A 184 33.22 41.22 19.99
N VAL A 185 33.04 40.70 21.21
CA VAL A 185 33.48 41.40 22.44
C VAL A 185 35.00 41.58 22.47
N LYS A 186 35.78 40.58 22.02
CA LYS A 186 37.24 40.73 21.88
C LYS A 186 37.60 41.83 20.89
N GLN A 187 36.94 41.90 19.73
CA GLN A 187 37.18 42.92 18.72
C GLN A 187 36.83 44.31 19.25
N GLU A 188 35.70 44.47 19.95
CA GLU A 188 35.36 45.72 20.64
C GLU A 188 36.39 46.09 21.70
N MET A 189 36.90 45.12 22.46
CA MET A 189 37.93 45.36 23.47
C MET A 189 39.26 45.77 22.84
N GLU A 190 39.64 45.15 21.72
CA GLU A 190 40.83 45.52 20.94
C GLU A 190 40.67 46.90 20.30
N GLU A 191 39.51 47.22 19.73
CA GLU A 191 39.21 48.53 19.16
C GLU A 191 39.26 49.60 20.25
N ARG A 192 38.62 49.39 21.41
CA ARG A 192 38.71 50.29 22.57
C ARG A 192 40.14 50.40 23.09
N GLY A 193 40.88 49.30 23.13
CA GLY A 193 42.29 49.28 23.53
C GLY A 193 43.16 50.10 22.56
N SER A 194 42.93 49.94 21.26
CA SER A 194 43.61 50.71 20.21
C SER A 194 43.24 52.19 20.28
N ASN A 195 41.96 52.54 20.50
CA ASN A 195 41.49 53.92 20.63
C ASN A 195 42.00 54.58 21.92
N MET A 196 42.14 53.83 23.01
CA MET A 196 42.71 54.34 24.27
C MET A 196 44.23 54.49 24.19
N THR A 197 44.91 53.65 23.40
CA THR A 197 46.37 53.66 23.26
C THR A 197 46.85 54.52 22.09
N ASP A 198 45.96 54.88 21.15
CA ASP A 198 46.32 55.74 20.02
C ASP A 198 46.52 57.17 20.52
N GLY A 199 47.79 57.54 20.73
CA GLY A 199 48.20 58.90 21.06
C GLY A 199 48.10 59.90 19.90
N LYS A 200 47.71 59.48 18.67
CA LYS A 200 47.58 60.38 17.51
C LYS A 200 46.64 61.57 17.75
N PRO A 201 45.48 61.46 18.43
CA PRO A 201 44.65 62.62 18.75
C PRO A 201 45.41 63.62 19.63
N LEU A 202 46.16 63.13 20.63
CA LEU A 202 47.02 63.96 21.48
C LEU A 202 48.12 64.66 20.66
N VAL A 203 48.76 63.92 19.75
CA VAL A 203 49.81 64.48 18.86
C VAL A 203 49.21 65.52 17.90
N ASN A 204 47.99 65.31 17.39
CA ASN A 204 47.30 66.25 16.52
C ASN A 204 46.92 67.53 17.26
N ILE A 205 46.40 67.43 18.50
CA ILE A 205 46.15 68.59 19.36
C ILE A 205 47.46 69.35 19.62
N ARG A 206 48.55 68.65 19.92
CA ARG A 206 49.88 69.27 20.11
C ARG A 206 50.37 69.99 18.84
N LYS A 207 50.17 69.40 17.65
CA LYS A 207 50.51 70.04 16.37
C LYS A 207 49.67 71.30 16.13
N ALA A 208 48.36 71.25 16.37
CA ALA A 208 47.46 72.40 16.25
C ALA A 208 47.86 73.53 17.21
N LEU A 209 48.17 73.21 18.47
CA LEU A 209 48.69 74.18 19.45
C LEU A 209 50.01 74.81 18.99
N SER A 210 50.92 74.01 18.43
CA SER A 210 52.19 74.53 17.91
C SER A 210 51.98 75.48 16.74
N LYS A 211 51.05 75.15 15.83
CA LYS A 211 50.69 76.00 14.70
C LYS A 211 50.08 77.32 15.17
N LEU A 212 49.13 77.27 16.12
CA LEU A 212 48.54 78.47 16.71
C LEU A 212 49.59 79.38 17.36
N LYS A 213 50.60 78.79 18.04
CA LYS A 213 51.69 79.57 18.63
C LYS A 213 52.53 80.31 17.58
N VAL A 214 52.80 79.67 16.45
CA VAL A 214 53.50 80.31 15.32
C VAL A 214 52.64 81.43 14.73
N GLU A 215 51.36 81.17 14.48
CA GLU A 215 50.42 82.19 13.97
C GLU A 215 50.33 83.40 14.91
N LEU A 216 50.32 83.18 16.24
CA LEU A 216 50.29 84.23 17.25
C LEU A 216 51.56 85.09 17.19
N SER A 217 52.75 84.46 17.10
CA SER A 217 54.01 85.20 16.92
C SER A 217 54.06 85.99 15.61
N GLN A 218 53.51 85.45 14.52
CA GLN A 218 53.44 86.15 13.25
C GLN A 218 52.48 87.34 13.33
N MET A 219 51.36 87.17 14.04
CA MET A 219 50.40 88.24 14.28
C MET A 219 51.01 89.35 15.15
N ASP A 220 51.79 89.01 16.19
CA ASP A 220 52.53 89.99 17.00
C ASP A 220 53.52 90.81 16.17
N VAL A 221 54.26 90.19 15.24
CA VAL A 221 55.15 90.90 14.33
C VAL A 221 54.35 91.84 13.41
N ARG A 222 53.22 91.38 12.86
CA ARG A 222 52.34 92.21 12.01
C ARG A 222 51.78 93.40 12.79
N ILE A 223 51.35 93.19 14.04
CA ILE A 223 50.90 94.25 14.94
C ILE A 223 52.05 95.25 15.17
N GLY A 224 53.26 94.76 15.46
CA GLY A 224 54.43 95.62 15.66
C GLY A 224 54.78 96.48 14.44
N VAL A 225 54.76 95.90 13.23
CA VAL A 225 54.98 96.65 11.97
C VAL A 225 53.86 97.66 11.73
N ALA A 226 52.59 97.28 11.95
CA ALA A 226 51.45 98.19 11.81
C ALA A 226 51.53 99.36 12.81
N SER A 227 51.86 99.07 14.08
CA SER A 227 52.09 100.09 15.11
C SER A 227 53.26 101.01 14.76
N HIS A 228 54.39 100.48 14.26
CA HIS A 228 55.53 101.29 13.83
C HIS A 228 55.17 102.16 12.62
N THR A 229 54.46 101.61 11.64
CA THR A 229 54.00 102.34 10.45
C THR A 229 53.05 103.47 10.84
N LEU A 230 52.12 103.20 11.76
CA LEU A 230 51.19 104.21 12.30
C LEU A 230 51.94 105.29 13.10
N LEU A 231 52.92 104.92 13.90
CA LEU A 231 53.76 105.88 14.63
C LEU A 231 54.58 106.74 13.67
N GLN A 232 55.18 106.15 12.63
CA GLN A 232 55.94 106.88 11.62
C GLN A 232 55.05 107.82 10.80
N ALA A 233 53.82 107.40 10.47
CA ALA A 233 52.82 108.25 9.83
C ALA A 233 52.47 109.46 10.73
N LYS A 234 52.19 109.23 12.02
CA LYS A 234 51.94 110.31 12.99
C LYS A 234 53.14 111.25 13.17
N LEU A 235 54.37 110.73 13.17
CA LEU A 235 55.59 111.54 13.25
C LEU A 235 55.82 112.35 11.97
N LYS A 236 55.57 111.78 10.79
CA LYS A 236 55.62 112.50 9.50
C LYS A 236 54.56 113.60 9.43
N GLU A 237 53.34 113.32 9.87
CA GLU A 237 52.26 114.31 9.99
C GLU A 237 52.66 115.46 10.91
N LYS A 238 53.18 115.15 12.11
CA LYS A 238 53.69 116.16 13.04
C LYS A 238 54.87 116.95 12.45
N GLY A 239 55.80 116.30 11.75
CA GLY A 239 56.92 116.96 11.08
C GLY A 239 56.49 117.81 9.88
N ASN A 240 55.41 117.43 9.18
CA ASN A 240 54.81 118.23 8.11
C ASN A 240 54.06 119.44 8.68
N LEU A 241 53.34 119.28 9.79
CA LEU A 241 52.74 120.39 10.56
C LEU A 241 53.81 121.37 11.03
N GLN A 242 54.95 120.88 11.53
CA GLN A 242 56.05 121.73 12.00
C GLN A 242 56.78 122.44 10.84
N ARG A 243 56.86 121.81 9.67
CA ARG A 243 57.34 122.46 8.42
C ARG A 243 56.35 123.48 7.87
N ALA A 244 55.05 123.22 7.95
CA ALA A 244 54.01 124.18 7.55
C ALA A 244 53.96 125.41 8.48
N ILE A 245 54.29 125.24 9.77
CA ILE A 245 54.41 126.34 10.73
C ILE A 245 55.67 127.19 10.47
N ASN A 246 56.78 126.56 10.05
CA ASN A 246 58.05 127.27 9.79
C ASN A 246 58.13 127.94 8.39
N ASN A 247 57.16 127.74 7.50
CA ASN A 247 57.10 128.41 6.21
C ASN A 247 55.64 128.77 5.87
N PRO A 248 55.13 129.95 6.30
CA PRO A 248 53.77 130.35 5.99
C PRO A 248 53.65 130.67 4.49
N PRO A 249 52.59 130.21 3.79
CA PRO A 249 52.34 130.61 2.42
C PRO A 249 51.98 132.10 2.38
N THR A 250 52.79 132.88 1.68
CA THR A 250 52.57 134.30 1.41
C THR A 250 51.38 134.48 0.45
N LEU A 251 50.38 135.25 0.89
CA LEU A 251 49.38 135.88 0.02
C LEU A 251 50.07 136.87 -0.92
N ASN A 252 49.91 136.71 -2.25
CA ASN A 252 49.50 137.80 -3.14
C ASN A 252 49.39 137.44 -4.64
N SER A 253 48.37 138.06 -5.25
CA SER A 253 48.20 138.48 -6.66
C SER A 253 47.91 137.39 -7.71
N PHE A 254 46.68 137.29 -8.23
CA PHE A 254 46.15 138.02 -9.41
C PHE A 254 47.08 137.99 -10.64
N ALA A 255 46.65 137.28 -11.69
CA ALA A 255 46.47 137.74 -13.08
C ALA A 255 46.60 136.60 -14.11
N THR A 256 45.51 136.39 -14.85
CA THR A 256 45.43 136.30 -16.34
C THR A 256 46.35 135.33 -17.09
N ILE A 257 45.76 134.40 -17.84
CA ILE A 257 45.73 134.37 -19.34
C ILE A 257 45.04 133.07 -19.78
N PHE A 258 43.97 133.23 -20.58
CA PHE A 258 43.28 132.31 -21.50
C PHE A 258 43.06 130.85 -21.13
#